data_AF-A0A6D0F4X8-F1
#
_entry.id   AF-A0A6D0F4X8-F1
#
_cell.length_a   1.000
_cell.length_b   1.000
_cell.length_c   1.000
_cell.angle_alpha   90.00
_cell.angle_beta   90.00
_cell.angle_gamma   90.00
#
_symmetry.space_group_name_H-M   'P 1'
#
loop_
_entity.id
_entity.type
_entity.pdbx_description
1 polymer ?
#
loop_
_entity_poly.entity_id
_entity_poly.type
_entity_poly.pdbx_seq_one_letter_code
_entity_poly.pdbx_strand_id
1 'polypeptide(L)' 'VAKQVAETIGYPTPNLAARKLLSPEVANDKTLYPDAETIKNGEWQNDVGAASSIYEEYYQKLKAGR' A
#
# COMPACT_ATOMS: atom_id res chain seq x y z
N VAL A 1 -6.11 -18.66 7.69
CA VAL A 1 -5.73 -18.22 6.33
C VAL A 1 -5.32 -16.76 6.27
N ALA A 2 -6.22 -15.76 6.31
CA ALA A 2 -5.84 -14.35 6.13
C ALA A 2 -4.76 -13.83 7.11
N LYS A 3 -4.85 -14.20 8.40
CA LYS A 3 -3.80 -13.92 9.41
C LYS A 3 -2.43 -14.48 8.98
N GLN A 4 -2.40 -15.77 8.58
CA GLN A 4 -1.18 -16.44 8.16
C GLN A 4 -0.57 -15.79 6.91
N VAL A 5 -1.41 -15.35 5.96
CA VAL A 5 -0.93 -14.62 4.78
C VAL A 5 -0.23 -13.33 5.21
N ALA A 6 -0.88 -12.50 6.03
CA ALA A 6 -0.31 -11.25 6.52
C ALA A 6 1.02 -11.47 7.27
N GLU A 7 1.10 -12.49 8.12
CA GLU A 7 2.33 -12.85 8.85
C GLU A 7 3.45 -13.36 7.92
N THR A 8 3.09 -14.00 6.81
CA THR A 8 4.07 -14.59 5.88
C THR A 8 4.65 -13.54 4.93
N ILE A 9 3.82 -12.64 4.38
CA ILE A 9 4.25 -11.68 3.36
C ILE A 9 4.53 -10.28 3.92
N GLY A 10 4.12 -10.01 5.17
CA GLY A 10 4.36 -8.73 5.85
C GLY A 10 3.42 -7.58 5.45
N TYR A 11 2.49 -7.79 4.51
CA TYR A 11 1.51 -6.77 4.11
C TYR A 11 0.31 -6.70 5.07
N PRO A 12 -0.27 -5.50 5.29
CA PRO A 12 -1.44 -5.33 6.15
C PRO A 12 -2.67 -6.05 5.56
N THR A 13 -3.38 -6.82 6.40
CA THR A 13 -4.60 -7.51 5.97
C THR A 13 -5.77 -6.54 5.88
N PRO A 14 -6.55 -6.53 4.78
CA PRO A 14 -7.80 -5.77 4.71
C PRO A 14 -8.94 -6.44 5.51
N ASN A 15 -8.78 -7.69 5.95
CA ASN A 15 -9.77 -8.39 6.77
C ASN A 15 -9.67 -7.97 8.24
N LEU A 16 -10.70 -7.28 8.75
CA LEU A 16 -10.75 -6.77 10.12
C LEU A 16 -10.72 -7.86 11.19
N ALA A 17 -11.34 -9.02 10.94
CA ALA A 17 -11.29 -10.15 11.88
C ALA A 17 -9.88 -10.74 11.95
N ALA A 18 -9.18 -10.83 10.82
CA ALA A 18 -7.80 -11.29 10.79
C ALA A 18 -6.85 -10.31 11.49
N ARG A 19 -7.04 -8.99 11.34
CA ARG A 19 -6.25 -7.96 12.03
C ARG A 19 -6.30 -8.13 13.56
N LYS A 20 -7.46 -8.46 14.11
CA LYS A 20 -7.64 -8.71 15.56
C LYS A 20 -6.85 -9.92 16.08
N LEU A 21 -6.44 -10.82 15.19
CA LEU A 21 -5.67 -12.02 15.54
C LEU A 21 -4.14 -11.81 15.42
N LEU A 22 -3.69 -10.66 14.93
CA LEU A 22 -2.26 -10.33 14.82
C LEU A 22 -1.69 -9.92 16.18
N SER A 23 -0.36 -9.94 16.30
CA SER A 23 0.31 -9.41 17.49
C SER A 23 -0.03 -7.92 17.69
N PRO A 24 -0.08 -7.41 18.93
CA PRO A 24 -0.38 -6.00 19.19
C PRO A 24 0.61 -5.04 18.51
N GLU A 25 1.87 -5.45 18.37
CA GLU A 25 2.91 -4.68 17.68
C GLU A 25 2.53 -4.45 16.21
N VAL A 26 2.07 -5.48 15.51
CA VAL A 26 1.67 -5.38 14.09
C VAL A 26 0.29 -4.74 13.95
N ALA A 27 -0.68 -5.12 14.78
CA ALA A 27 -2.07 -4.66 14.67
C ALA A 27 -2.24 -3.17 14.95
N ASN A 28 -1.33 -2.57 15.74
CA ASN A 28 -1.34 -1.16 16.14
C ASN A 28 -0.25 -0.32 15.48
N ASP A 29 0.59 -0.90 14.62
CA ASP A 29 1.58 -0.14 13.85
C ASP A 29 0.89 0.80 12.87
N LYS A 30 1.08 2.12 13.05
CA LYS A 30 0.49 3.15 12.21
C LYS A 30 1.09 3.22 10.80
N THR A 31 2.28 2.66 10.58
CA THR A 31 2.87 2.55 9.24
C THR A 31 2.18 1.49 8.39
N LEU A 32 1.60 0.46 9.03
CA LEU A 32 0.82 -0.61 8.40
C LEU A 32 -0.68 -0.31 8.39
N TYR A 33 -1.20 0.27 9.47
CA TYR A 33 -2.59 0.66 9.64
C TYR A 33 -2.70 2.13 10.05
N PRO A 34 -2.55 3.07 9.10
CA PRO A 34 -2.63 4.49 9.36
C PRO A 34 -4.00 4.91 9.93
N ASP A 35 -4.03 6.03 10.63
CA ASP A 35 -5.29 6.62 11.10
C ASP A 35 -6.07 7.30 9.96
N ALA A 36 -7.35 7.60 10.24
CA ALA A 36 -8.26 8.15 9.25
C ALA A 36 -7.81 9.51 8.70
N GLU A 37 -7.13 10.33 9.52
CA GLU A 37 -6.59 11.62 9.08
C GLU A 37 -5.45 11.41 8.07
N THR A 38 -4.54 10.47 8.34
CA THR A 38 -3.49 10.10 7.39
C THR A 38 -4.07 9.56 6.09
N ILE A 39 -5.07 8.66 6.17
CA ILE A 39 -5.73 8.08 4.99
C ILE A 39 -6.42 9.15 4.15
N LYS A 40 -7.06 10.16 4.78
CA LYS A 40 -7.76 11.24 4.09
C LYS A 40 -6.84 12.09 3.19
N ASN A 41 -5.57 12.18 3.55
CA ASN A 41 -4.56 12.90 2.76
C ASN A 41 -3.89 12.01 1.69
N GLY A 42 -4.28 10.74 1.59
CA GLY A 42 -3.79 9.82 0.56
C GLY A 42 -4.59 9.94 -0.74
N GLU A 43 -3.94 9.61 -1.85
CA GLU A 43 -4.54 9.59 -3.18
C GLU A 43 -4.57 8.17 -3.75
N TRP A 44 -5.70 7.79 -4.33
CA TRP A 44 -5.79 6.60 -5.16
C TRP A 44 -5.26 6.92 -6.56
N GLN A 45 -4.45 6.01 -7.11
CA GLN A 45 -4.06 6.09 -8.50
C GLN A 45 -5.28 5.82 -9.38
N ASN A 46 -5.62 6.78 -10.23
CA ASN A 46 -6.69 6.65 -11.22
C ASN A 46 -6.14 6.09 -12.53
N ASP A 47 -7.02 5.54 -13.37
CA ASP A 47 -6.68 5.30 -14.77
C ASP A 47 -6.42 6.66 -15.45
N VAL A 48 -5.28 6.75 -16.14
CA VAL A 48 -4.79 7.97 -16.81
C VAL A 48 -4.83 7.86 -18.34
N GLY A 49 -5.32 6.74 -18.88
CA GLY A 49 -5.49 6.52 -20.31
C GLY A 49 -4.21 6.79 -21.10
N ALA A 50 -4.29 7.65 -22.11
CA ALA A 50 -3.18 7.96 -23.01
C ALA A 50 -1.96 8.60 -22.30
N ALA A 51 -2.16 9.24 -21.13
CA ALA A 51 -1.05 9.83 -20.38
C ALA A 51 -0.09 8.77 -19.79
N SER A 52 -0.52 7.51 -19.68
CA SER A 52 0.32 6.39 -19.21
C SER A 52 1.64 6.27 -19.99
N SER A 53 1.60 6.50 -21.31
CA SER A 53 2.80 6.44 -22.16
C SER A 53 3.80 7.55 -21.84
N ILE A 54 3.30 8.73 -21.47
CA ILE A 54 4.15 9.87 -21.07
C ILE A 54 4.83 9.57 -19.74
N TYR A 55 4.09 9.06 -18.75
CA TYR A 55 4.65 8.70 -17.45
C TYR A 55 5.73 7.62 -17.56
N GLU A 56 5.48 6.60 -18.38
CA GLU A 56 6.45 5.54 -18.64
C GLU A 56 7.72 6.09 -19.31
N GLU A 57 7.58 6.96 -20.32
CA GLU A 57 8.74 7.58 -20.99
C GLU A 57 9.64 8.32 -20.00
N TYR A 58 9.06 9.16 -19.14
CA TYR A 58 9.83 9.91 -18.15
C TYR A 58 10.43 8.99 -17.08
N TYR A 59 9.72 7.94 -16.67
CA TYR A 59 10.28 6.96 -15.72
C TYR A 59 11.46 6.18 -16.31
N GLN A 60 11.41 5.83 -17.60
CA GLN A 60 12.53 5.18 -18.29
C GLN A 60 13.73 6.10 -18.43
N LYS A 61 13.53 7.38 -18.75
CA LYS A 61 14.62 8.38 -18.76
C LYS A 61 15.26 8.51 -17.37
N LEU A 62 14.44 8.63 -16.31
CA LEU A 62 14.91 8.66 -14.93
C LEU A 62 15.77 7.44 -14.58
N LYS A 63 15.31 6.23 -14.88
CA LYS A 63 16.08 4.99 -14.64
C LYS A 63 17.39 4.93 -15.42
N ALA A 64 17.41 5.49 -16.63
CA ALA A 64 18.59 5.56 -17.47
C ALA A 64 19.56 6.69 -17.07
N GLY A 65 19.24 7.51 -16.05
CA GLY A 65 20.03 8.67 -15.65
C GLY A 65 20.00 9.81 -16.65
N ARG A 66 18.89 9.96 -17.39
CA ARG A 66 18.67 10.97 -18.44
C ARG A 66 17.48 11.86 -18.13
#